data_AF-A0A4Q4MTS0-F1
#
_entry.id   AF-A0A4Q4MTS0-F1
#
_cell.length_a   1.000
_cell.length_b   1.000
_cell.length_c   1.000
_cell.angle_alpha   90.00
_cell.angle_beta   90.00
_cell.angle_gamma   90.00
#
_symmetry.space_group_name_H-M   'P 1'
#
loop_
_entity.id
_entity.type
_entity.pdbx_description
1 polymer ?
#
loop_
_entity_poly.entity_id
_entity_poly.type
_entity_poly.pdbx_seq_one_letter_code
_entity_poly.pdbx_strand_id
1 'polypeptide(L)'
;MGCGESSLRAVTSSGSGDGNHNNTNCTGCKDCRNCTDCKDCTGCRNCTRCKDSTYCQNCTDCESSSYCQNCTGCDNCEECRNCTDCTDCMNCTNCTDCTGLKNAHNQTGVHK
;
A
#
# COMPACT_ATOMS: atom_id res chain seq x y z
N MET A 1 20.49 4.64 -3.99
CA MET A 1 19.98 5.69 -4.88
C MET A 1 18.58 6.01 -4.38
N GLY A 2 18.34 7.22 -3.90
CA GLY A 2 17.00 7.67 -3.52
C GLY A 2 16.16 7.84 -4.79
N CYS A 3 14.92 7.38 -4.75
CA CYS A 3 14.01 7.48 -5.89
C CYS A 3 13.26 8.83 -5.82
N GLY A 4 12.64 9.24 -6.92
CA GLY A 4 12.23 10.63 -7.15
C GLY A 4 11.33 11.18 -6.06
N GLU A 5 11.80 12.23 -5.36
CA GLU A 5 10.96 13.08 -4.51
C GLU A 5 10.48 14.29 -5.31
N SER A 6 9.19 14.54 -5.30
CA SER A 6 8.60 15.80 -5.75
C SER A 6 7.73 16.40 -4.66
N SER A 7 8.40 16.85 -3.59
CA SER A 7 8.10 18.07 -2.80
C SER A 7 8.30 17.88 -1.30
N LEU A 8 9.24 18.68 -0.78
CA LEU A 8 9.26 19.28 0.56
C LEU A 8 9.45 18.37 1.79
N ARG A 9 10.63 17.76 1.92
CA ARG A 9 11.54 17.90 3.07
C ARG A 9 12.80 17.09 2.79
N ALA A 10 13.86 17.78 2.36
CA ALA A 10 15.21 17.22 2.42
C ALA A 10 15.53 16.90 3.88
N VAL A 11 15.34 15.65 4.30
CA VAL A 11 15.96 15.13 5.52
C VAL A 11 17.19 14.37 5.08
N THR A 12 18.31 15.09 5.06
CA THR A 12 19.65 14.50 5.07
C THR A 12 19.85 13.76 6.40
N SER A 13 19.42 12.50 6.49
CA SER A 13 19.91 11.60 7.53
C SER A 13 20.93 10.66 6.92
N SER A 14 22.19 11.08 7.01
CA SER A 14 23.37 10.24 6.87
C SER A 14 23.34 9.11 7.90
N GLY A 15 23.02 7.91 7.44
CA GLY A 15 23.07 6.68 8.24
C GLY A 15 22.25 5.58 7.58
N SER A 16 22.93 4.64 6.92
CA SER A 16 22.44 3.30 6.53
C SER A 16 20.93 3.15 6.22
N GLY A 17 20.55 3.21 4.94
CA GLY A 17 19.36 2.50 4.40
C GLY A 17 18.00 3.21 4.38
N ASP A 18 17.73 4.18 5.24
CA ASP A 18 16.33 4.51 5.61
C ASP A 18 15.85 5.90 5.13
N GLY A 19 15.95 6.20 3.83
CA GLY A 19 15.69 7.55 3.29
C GLY A 19 14.23 7.93 3.05
N ASN A 20 13.31 6.97 2.90
CA ASN A 20 11.97 7.26 2.38
C ASN A 20 10.93 7.39 3.51
N HIS A 21 11.11 8.35 4.42
CA HIS A 21 10.28 8.50 5.62
C HIS A 21 9.53 9.83 5.66
N ASN A 22 8.21 9.78 5.88
CA ASN A 22 7.35 10.96 6.00
C ASN A 22 7.36 11.89 4.77
N ASN A 23 7.50 11.29 3.59
CA ASN A 23 7.55 12.00 2.32
C ASN A 23 6.17 12.07 1.67
N THR A 24 6.04 12.95 0.69
CA THR A 24 4.87 13.01 -0.20
C THR A 24 5.33 12.82 -1.64
N ASN A 25 4.50 12.18 -2.49
CA ASN A 25 4.80 11.92 -3.90
C ASN A 25 6.06 11.07 -4.11
N CYS A 26 6.23 10.01 -3.32
CA CYS A 26 7.31 9.05 -3.52
C CYS A 26 7.10 8.28 -4.82
N THR A 27 8.04 8.34 -5.76
CA THR A 27 7.94 7.56 -7.01
C THR A 27 9.11 6.59 -7.16
N GLY A 28 8.81 5.31 -7.37
CA GLY A 28 9.82 4.28 -7.59
C GLY A 28 10.62 3.91 -6.33
N CYS A 29 10.20 4.38 -5.16
CA CYS A 29 10.94 4.27 -3.90
C CYS A 29 10.86 2.85 -3.30
N LYS A 30 11.88 2.50 -2.51
CA LYS A 30 11.88 1.28 -1.69
C LYS A 30 11.75 1.63 -0.22
N ASP A 31 11.09 0.79 0.56
CA ASP A 31 11.00 0.92 2.01
C ASP A 31 10.43 2.29 2.45
N CYS A 32 9.36 2.72 1.77
CA CYS A 32 8.65 3.95 2.14
C CYS A 32 7.94 3.78 3.47
N ARG A 33 8.05 4.76 4.36
CA ARG A 33 7.39 4.72 5.67
C ARG A 33 6.69 6.03 6.00
N ASN A 34 5.43 5.93 6.42
CA ASN A 34 4.61 7.10 6.75
C ASN A 34 4.52 8.10 5.59
N CYS A 35 4.64 7.63 4.35
CA CYS A 35 4.60 8.48 3.16
C CYS A 35 3.17 8.62 2.65
N THR A 36 2.91 9.70 1.92
CA THR A 36 1.65 9.92 1.22
C THR A 36 1.91 9.95 -0.28
N ASP A 37 0.96 9.46 -1.09
CA ASP A 37 1.06 9.46 -2.56
C ASP A 37 2.30 8.68 -3.04
N CYS A 38 2.40 7.42 -2.64
CA CYS A 38 3.44 6.52 -3.12
C CYS A 38 3.03 5.90 -4.44
N LYS A 39 3.86 6.01 -5.47
CA LYS A 39 3.62 5.40 -6.78
C LYS A 39 4.79 4.51 -7.20
N ASP A 40 4.49 3.34 -7.75
CA ASP A 40 5.51 2.40 -8.26
C ASP A 40 6.54 2.01 -7.18
N CYS A 41 6.12 1.99 -5.91
CA CYS A 41 7.01 1.77 -4.76
C CYS A 41 6.99 0.30 -4.31
N THR A 42 8.06 -0.11 -3.64
CA THR A 42 8.19 -1.43 -3.02
C THR A 42 8.36 -1.29 -1.51
N GLY A 43 7.63 -2.06 -0.72
CA GLY A 43 7.79 -2.08 0.74
C GLY A 43 7.24 -0.82 1.42
N CYS A 44 6.05 -0.36 1.01
CA CYS A 44 5.39 0.76 1.67
C CYS A 44 4.82 0.33 3.03
N ARG A 45 5.15 1.05 4.10
CA ARG A 45 4.67 0.78 5.46
C ARG A 45 4.00 2.01 6.05
N ASN A 46 2.79 1.85 6.59
CA ASN A 46 2.00 2.94 7.17
C ASN A 46 1.82 4.12 6.20
N CYS A 47 1.76 3.86 4.89
CA CYS A 47 1.61 4.90 3.88
C CYS A 47 0.14 5.10 3.52
N THR A 48 -0.18 6.24 2.94
CA THR A 48 -1.52 6.57 2.47
C THR A 48 -1.47 6.83 0.97
N ARG A 49 -2.46 6.33 0.22
CA ARG A 49 -2.54 6.43 -1.24
C ARG A 49 -1.32 5.80 -1.93
N CYS A 50 -1.20 4.48 -1.78
CA CYS A 50 -0.19 3.69 -2.49
C CYS A 50 -0.78 3.19 -3.81
N LYS A 51 -0.25 3.67 -4.94
CA LYS A 51 -0.67 3.27 -6.28
C LYS A 51 0.42 2.41 -6.93
N ASP A 52 0.00 1.37 -7.66
CA ASP A 52 0.89 0.53 -8.48
C ASP A 52 2.08 -0.02 -7.66
N SER A 53 1.86 -0.27 -6.37
CA SER A 53 2.93 -0.56 -5.40
C SER A 53 2.89 -2.02 -4.95
N THR A 54 3.98 -2.50 -4.39
CA THR A 54 4.13 -3.89 -3.95
C THR A 54 4.54 -3.97 -2.48
N TYR A 55 4.04 -5.00 -1.78
CA TYR A 55 4.32 -5.25 -0.36
C TYR A 55 3.90 -4.08 0.56
N CYS A 56 2.69 -3.56 0.34
CA CYS A 56 2.09 -2.52 1.18
C CYS A 56 1.65 -3.11 2.53
N GLN A 57 2.11 -2.54 3.65
CA GLN A 57 1.78 -2.99 5.00
C GLN A 57 1.17 -1.87 5.83
N ASN A 58 0.02 -2.14 6.45
CA ASN A 58 -0.73 -1.16 7.25
C ASN A 58 -0.99 0.15 6.49
N CYS A 59 -1.19 0.08 5.18
CA CYS A 59 -1.43 1.25 4.35
C CYS A 59 -2.93 1.53 4.22
N THR A 60 -3.28 2.76 3.88
CA THR A 60 -4.65 3.16 3.58
C THR A 60 -4.76 3.59 2.12
N ASP A 61 -5.88 3.26 1.49
CA ASP A 61 -6.21 3.64 0.11
C ASP A 61 -5.17 3.11 -0.89
N CYS A 62 -4.91 1.80 -0.86
CA CYS A 62 -4.04 1.16 -1.86
C CYS A 62 -4.82 0.96 -3.17
N GLU A 63 -4.26 1.37 -4.30
CA GLU A 63 -4.87 1.20 -5.62
C GLU A 63 -3.95 0.35 -6.51
N SER A 64 -4.52 -0.62 -7.22
CA SER A 64 -3.80 -1.44 -8.23
C SER A 64 -2.47 -2.03 -7.70
N SER A 65 -2.44 -2.36 -6.41
CA SER A 65 -1.23 -2.79 -5.69
C SER A 65 -1.27 -4.29 -5.39
N SER A 66 -0.11 -4.90 -5.19
CA SER A 66 0.00 -6.34 -4.90
C SER A 66 0.59 -6.59 -3.52
N TYR A 67 0.19 -7.70 -2.90
CA TYR A 67 0.69 -8.14 -1.58
C TYR A 67 0.36 -7.14 -0.46
N CYS A 68 -0.85 -6.57 -0.47
CA CYS A 68 -1.31 -5.67 0.58
C CYS A 68 -1.63 -6.44 1.87
N GLN A 69 -1.08 -6.02 3.01
CA GLN A 69 -1.28 -6.68 4.30
C GLN A 69 -1.78 -5.70 5.36
N ASN A 70 -2.85 -6.07 6.05
CA ASN A 70 -3.50 -5.25 7.09
C ASN A 70 -3.83 -3.82 6.59
N CYS A 71 -4.18 -3.68 5.31
CA CYS A 71 -4.49 -2.40 4.70
C CYS A 71 -6.00 -2.13 4.77
N THR A 72 -6.39 -0.86 4.67
CA THR A 72 -7.79 -0.44 4.61
C THR A 72 -8.04 0.29 3.30
N GLY A 73 -9.17 0.02 2.65
CA GLY A 73 -9.54 0.71 1.41
C GLY A 73 -8.70 0.28 0.21
N CYS A 74 -8.44 -1.03 0.05
CA CYS A 74 -7.73 -1.52 -1.13
C CYS A 74 -8.69 -1.56 -2.34
N ASP A 75 -8.33 -0.92 -3.44
CA ASP A 75 -9.08 -0.97 -4.70
C ASP A 75 -8.28 -1.65 -5.80
N ASN A 76 -8.91 -2.58 -6.51
CA ASN A 76 -8.30 -3.34 -7.63
C ASN A 76 -6.93 -3.97 -7.28
N CYS A 77 -6.73 -4.36 -6.02
CA CYS A 77 -5.48 -4.93 -5.55
C CYS A 77 -5.45 -6.46 -5.68
N GLU A 78 -4.25 -7.03 -5.69
CA GLU A 78 -4.04 -8.47 -5.75
C GLU A 78 -3.38 -9.00 -4.46
N GLU A 79 -3.74 -10.23 -4.08
CA GLU A 79 -3.14 -10.93 -2.95
C GLU A 79 -3.26 -10.17 -1.61
N CYS A 80 -4.40 -9.51 -1.39
CA CYS A 80 -4.67 -8.80 -0.14
C CYS A 80 -4.87 -9.77 1.02
N ARG A 81 -4.25 -9.49 2.18
CA ARG A 81 -4.38 -10.31 3.39
C ARG A 81 -4.78 -9.46 4.59
N ASN A 82 -5.78 -9.93 5.35
CA ASN A 82 -6.29 -9.24 6.55
C ASN A 82 -6.66 -7.78 6.29
N CYS A 83 -7.10 -7.44 5.08
CA CYS A 83 -7.46 -6.07 4.72
C CYS A 83 -8.94 -5.81 4.97
N THR A 84 -9.31 -4.55 5.17
CA THR A 84 -10.70 -4.12 5.38
C THR A 84 -11.15 -3.21 4.24
N ASP A 85 -12.45 -3.15 3.97
CA ASP A 85 -13.05 -2.25 2.98
C ASP A 85 -12.42 -2.36 1.58
N CYS A 86 -12.11 -3.58 1.14
CA CYS A 86 -11.51 -3.79 -0.19
C CYS A 86 -12.58 -3.82 -1.28
N THR A 87 -12.28 -3.25 -2.44
CA THR A 87 -13.15 -3.23 -3.63
C THR A 87 -12.45 -3.89 -4.81
N ASP A 88 -13.16 -4.77 -5.52
CA ASP A 88 -12.72 -5.40 -6.77
C ASP A 88 -11.35 -6.10 -6.73
N CYS A 89 -10.91 -6.50 -5.53
CA CYS A 89 -9.60 -7.14 -5.33
C CYS A 89 -9.63 -8.64 -5.67
N MET A 90 -8.47 -9.19 -6.03
CA MET A 90 -8.30 -10.59 -6.42
C MET A 90 -7.42 -11.36 -5.45
N ASN A 91 -7.68 -12.66 -5.31
CA ASN A 91 -6.89 -13.60 -4.50
C ASN A 91 -6.77 -13.18 -3.02
N CYS A 92 -7.82 -12.57 -2.46
CA CYS A 92 -7.80 -12.04 -1.10
C CYS A 92 -7.98 -13.13 -0.04
N THR A 93 -7.32 -12.99 1.10
CA THR A 93 -7.45 -13.90 2.25
C THR A 93 -7.78 -13.13 3.53
N ASN A 94 -8.72 -13.62 4.34
CA ASN A 94 -9.09 -13.03 5.64
C ASN A 94 -9.50 -11.54 5.57
N CYS A 95 -10.08 -11.09 4.46
CA CYS A 95 -10.50 -9.69 4.33
C CYS A 95 -11.92 -9.48 4.84
N THR A 96 -12.20 -8.29 5.37
CA THR A 96 -13.49 -7.96 6.00
C THR A 96 -14.17 -6.77 5.32
N ASP A 97 -15.50 -6.76 5.28
CA ASP A 97 -16.31 -5.62 4.80
C ASP A 97 -15.98 -5.21 3.35
N CYS A 98 -15.71 -6.20 2.50
CA CYS A 98 -15.25 -5.99 1.13
C CYS A 98 -16.38 -6.15 0.10
N THR A 99 -16.24 -5.54 -1.07
CA THR A 99 -17.16 -5.68 -2.21
C THR A 99 -16.41 -6.15 -3.46
N GLY A 100 -17.06 -6.93 -4.33
CA GLY A 100 -16.50 -7.27 -5.65
C GLY A 100 -15.29 -8.22 -5.65
N LEU A 101 -14.97 -8.86 -4.51
CA LEU A 101 -13.80 -9.75 -4.42
C LEU A 101 -13.90 -10.96 -5.37
N LYS A 102 -12.77 -11.31 -6.00
CA LYS A 102 -12.63 -12.51 -6.86
C LYS A 102 -11.58 -13.45 -6.29
N ASN A 103 -11.81 -14.77 -6.40
CA ASN A 103 -10.91 -15.82 -5.89
C ASN A 103 -10.51 -15.64 -4.42
N ALA A 104 -11.47 -15.28 -3.58
CA ALA A 104 -11.22 -14.88 -2.21
C ALA A 104 -11.47 -16.05 -1.21
N HIS A 105 -10.64 -16.18 -0.17
CA HIS A 105 -10.78 -17.18 0.90
C HIS A 105 -10.91 -16.58 2.32
N ASN A 106 -11.75 -17.18 3.18
CA ASN A 106 -11.94 -16.79 4.59
C ASN A 106 -12.42 -15.34 4.81
N GLN A 107 -13.32 -14.82 3.98
CA GLN A 107 -13.87 -13.47 4.15
C GLN A 107 -14.95 -13.41 5.22
N THR A 108 -15.14 -12.22 5.79
CA THR A 108 -16.32 -11.86 6.58
C THR A 108 -16.90 -10.54 6.09
N GLY A 109 -18.22 -10.31 6.22
CA GLY A 109 -18.82 -9.02 5.84
C GLY A 109 -18.78 -8.69 4.34
N VAL A 110 -18.70 -9.68 3.45
CA VAL A 110 -18.65 -9.38 2.00
C VAL A 110 -19.99 -8.88 1.49
N HIS A 111 -19.97 -7.74 0.81
CA HIS A 111 -21.11 -7.14 0.14
C HIS A 111 -21.10 -7.48 -1.36
N LYS A 112 -22.29 -7.51 -1.96
CA LYS A 112 -22.49 -7.85 -3.38
C LYS A 112 -22.57 -6.59 -4.22
#